data_AF-A0A8T3SZR4-F1
#
_entry.id   AF-A0A8T3SZR4-F1
#
_cell.length_a   1.000
_cell.length_b   1.000
_cell.length_c   1.000
_cell.angle_alpha   90.00
_cell.angle_beta   90.00
_cell.angle_gamma   90.00
#
_symmetry.space_group_name_H-M   'P 1'
#
loop_
_entity.id
_entity.type
_entity.pdbx_description
1 polymer ?
#
loop_
_entity_poly.entity_id
_entity_poly.type
_entity_poly.pdbx_seq_one_letter_code
_entity_poly.pdbx_strand_id
1 'polypeptide(L)'
;SLAILFLREIGRGDHDLSPQVFATDIDSKALDAARAAIYPESITAHLTGEQLEHYFRKHGHGYRVVKRVREACIFSKHDLIRDPPFSRLDMISCRNVLIYMTPTLQQRLIPIFHYALRPGGVLLLGPSETVTRFEHLFEPIDHKQRLFRRRDLSVAPRFDFPLGSYGDSTNARETGSEERQRNRENSVSRQAERYLLEQYAPSCVVVDSRYEAVYFAGNTGQYLQPPSGAPDNAVLNMARHGLKNQLRQALDDAARTQQPVVREDVHVRTNGEYEIIRLRVRPIPRLEQRADYYAVIFESGDPRGGEVPRAKPPEPPAVEQ
;
A
#
# COMPACT_ATOMS: atom_id res chain seq x y z
N SER A 1 18.87 16.58 -10.76
CA SER A 1 19.49 15.94 -11.94
C SER A 1 18.48 15.42 -12.95
N LEU A 2 17.52 14.54 -12.58
CA LEU A 2 16.54 13.99 -13.54
C LEU A 2 15.74 15.07 -14.29
N ALA A 3 15.21 16.06 -13.58
CA ALA A 3 14.49 17.18 -14.22
C ALA A 3 15.35 17.92 -15.27
N ILE A 4 16.65 18.13 -15.00
CA ILE A 4 17.57 18.76 -15.95
C ILE A 4 17.74 17.88 -17.19
N LEU A 5 17.93 16.57 -17.01
CA LEU A 5 18.08 15.64 -18.13
C LEU A 5 16.83 15.61 -19.01
N PHE A 6 15.64 15.49 -18.41
CA PHE A 6 14.38 15.50 -19.15
C PHE A 6 14.14 16.82 -19.87
N LEU A 7 14.34 17.96 -19.20
CA LEU A 7 14.19 19.27 -19.84
C LEU A 7 15.17 19.47 -21.00
N ARG A 8 16.40 18.94 -20.89
CA ARG A 8 17.39 19.00 -21.97
C ARG A 8 16.96 18.17 -23.17
N GLU A 9 16.57 16.91 -22.96
CA GLU A 9 16.20 16.03 -24.08
C GLU A 9 14.86 16.42 -24.72
N ILE A 10 13.88 16.84 -23.92
CA ILE A 10 12.61 17.35 -24.44
C ILE A 10 12.85 18.62 -25.26
N GLY A 11 13.70 19.55 -24.78
CA GLY A 11 14.02 20.79 -25.49
C GLY A 11 14.83 20.60 -26.79
N ARG A 12 15.36 19.40 -27.04
CA ARG A 12 16.01 19.03 -28.31
C ARG A 12 15.05 18.44 -29.34
N GLY A 13 13.91 17.92 -28.88
CA GLY A 13 12.85 17.38 -29.73
C GLY A 13 11.76 18.41 -30.02
N ASP A 14 10.87 18.07 -30.95
CA ASP A 14 9.69 18.89 -31.30
C ASP A 14 8.45 18.40 -30.54
N HIS A 15 8.63 18.15 -29.24
CA HIS A 15 7.60 17.56 -28.38
C HIS A 15 7.12 18.58 -27.35
N ASP A 16 5.81 18.83 -27.33
CA ASP A 16 5.16 19.63 -26.29
C ASP A 16 4.93 18.79 -25.03
N LEU A 17 6.03 18.43 -24.36
CA LEU A 17 6.03 17.65 -23.13
C LEU A 17 6.60 18.48 -21.98
N SER A 18 5.94 18.45 -20.83
CA SER A 18 6.46 19.06 -19.60
C SER A 18 6.75 17.96 -18.57
N PRO A 19 8.01 17.75 -18.14
CA PRO A 19 8.30 16.75 -17.13
C PRO A 19 7.78 17.21 -15.77
N GLN A 20 7.16 16.30 -15.03
CA GLN A 20 6.77 16.50 -13.64
C GLN A 20 7.47 15.45 -12.77
N VAL A 21 8.30 15.89 -11.84
CA VAL A 21 9.11 15.04 -10.97
C VAL A 21 8.58 15.13 -9.55
N PHE A 22 7.97 14.04 -9.06
CA PHE A 22 7.63 13.87 -7.66
C PHE A 22 8.88 13.38 -6.91
N ALA A 23 9.42 14.22 -6.03
CA ALA A 23 10.59 13.93 -5.22
C ALA A 23 10.18 13.84 -3.75
N THR A 24 10.38 12.68 -3.15
CA THR A 24 9.87 12.40 -1.81
C THR A 24 10.92 11.86 -0.88
N ASP A 25 10.77 12.18 0.41
CA ASP A 25 11.64 11.70 1.48
C ASP A 25 10.86 11.66 2.81
N ILE A 26 11.36 10.89 3.78
CA ILE A 26 10.84 10.90 5.15
C ILE A 26 11.44 12.06 5.97
N ASP A 27 12.62 12.54 5.60
CA ASP A 27 13.31 13.65 6.27
C ASP A 27 12.83 15.01 5.75
N SER A 28 12.09 15.73 6.60
CA SER A 28 11.61 17.07 6.29
C SER A 28 12.73 18.09 6.08
N LYS A 29 13.87 17.95 6.79
CA LYS A 29 15.00 18.88 6.65
C LYS A 29 15.65 18.74 5.28
N ALA A 30 15.80 17.50 4.80
CA ALA A 30 16.29 17.24 3.45
C ALA A 30 15.35 17.83 2.38
N LEU A 31 14.04 17.70 2.56
CA LEU A 31 13.05 18.30 1.66
C LEU A 31 13.11 19.82 1.65
N ASP A 32 13.28 20.47 2.81
CA ASP A 32 13.38 21.93 2.88
C ASP A 32 14.65 22.44 2.19
N ALA A 33 15.78 21.76 2.37
CA ALA A 33 17.00 22.04 1.62
C ALA A 33 16.79 21.86 0.09
N ALA A 34 16.10 20.80 -0.32
CA ALA A 34 15.79 20.55 -1.73
C ALA A 34 14.88 21.64 -2.34
N ARG A 35 13.87 22.12 -1.59
CA ARG A 35 12.99 23.22 -2.00
C ARG A 35 13.71 24.56 -2.14
N ALA A 36 14.66 24.83 -1.24
CA ALA A 36 15.53 26.01 -1.33
C ALA A 36 16.38 25.96 -2.61
N ALA A 37 16.80 24.75 -3.01
CA ALA A 37 17.54 24.46 -4.24
C ALA A 37 18.84 25.28 -4.36
N ILE A 38 19.50 25.51 -3.22
CA ILE A 38 20.78 26.20 -3.10
C ILE A 38 21.84 25.13 -2.83
N TYR A 39 22.88 25.14 -3.63
CA TYR A 39 24.01 24.22 -3.55
C TYR A 39 25.31 25.01 -3.34
N PRO A 40 26.28 24.43 -2.61
CA PRO A 40 27.60 25.05 -2.43
C PRO A 40 28.35 25.17 -3.76
N GLU A 41 29.40 26.00 -3.79
CA GLU A 41 30.24 26.20 -4.98
C GLU A 41 30.89 24.90 -5.49
N SER A 42 31.11 23.92 -4.62
CA SER A 42 31.61 22.59 -4.98
C SER A 42 30.73 21.83 -5.98
N ILE A 43 29.48 22.23 -6.18
CA ILE A 43 28.60 21.61 -7.19
C ILE A 43 29.17 21.73 -8.61
N THR A 44 30.00 22.75 -8.86
CA THR A 44 30.65 22.99 -10.16
C THR A 44 31.54 21.83 -10.61
N ALA A 45 32.12 21.07 -9.68
CA ALA A 45 32.95 19.90 -9.99
C ALA A 45 32.14 18.74 -10.60
N HIS A 46 30.81 18.76 -10.48
CA HIS A 46 29.91 17.71 -10.96
C HIS A 46 29.07 18.14 -12.17
N LEU A 47 29.30 19.35 -12.69
CA LEU A 47 28.53 19.94 -13.79
C LEU A 47 29.45 20.35 -14.92
N THR A 48 28.99 20.16 -16.15
CA THR A 48 29.62 20.82 -17.30
C THR A 48 29.35 22.33 -17.26
N GLY A 49 30.21 23.12 -17.92
CA GLY A 49 30.02 24.58 -18.01
C GLY A 49 28.65 24.95 -18.60
N GLU A 50 28.22 24.23 -19.65
CA GLU A 50 26.91 24.39 -20.29
C GLU A 50 25.75 24.16 -19.30
N GLN A 51 25.83 23.09 -18.50
CA GLN A 51 24.79 22.79 -17.50
C GLN A 51 24.73 23.85 -16.40
N LEU A 52 25.89 24.32 -15.93
CA LEU A 52 25.97 25.35 -14.91
C LEU A 52 25.34 26.65 -15.41
N GLU A 53 25.67 27.05 -16.64
CA GLU A 53 25.14 28.26 -17.26
C GLU A 53 23.64 28.17 -17.56
N HIS A 54 23.13 27.03 -18.02
CA HIS A 54 21.72 26.90 -18.38
C HIS A 54 20.79 26.67 -17.17
N TYR A 55 21.24 25.92 -16.16
CA TYR A 55 20.37 25.41 -15.10
C TYR A 55 20.65 25.98 -13.71
N PHE A 56 21.70 26.78 -13.55
CA PHE A 56 22.05 27.39 -12.27
C PHE A 56 22.28 28.90 -12.39
N ARG A 57 22.08 29.60 -11.28
CA ARG A 57 22.38 31.03 -11.12
C ARG A 57 23.18 31.22 -9.85
N LYS A 58 24.22 32.05 -9.90
CA LYS A 58 25.03 32.36 -8.72
C LYS A 58 24.16 33.01 -7.65
N HIS A 59 24.27 32.56 -6.41
CA HIS A 59 23.50 33.05 -5.28
C HIS A 59 24.35 33.00 -4.00
N GLY A 60 24.80 34.17 -3.54
CA GLY A 60 25.76 34.27 -2.43
C GLY A 60 27.07 33.52 -2.74
N HIS A 61 27.47 32.62 -1.84
CA HIS A 61 28.65 31.75 -1.98
C HIS A 61 28.34 30.40 -2.67
N GLY A 62 27.21 30.29 -3.36
CA GLY A 62 26.80 29.06 -4.02
C GLY A 62 26.00 29.29 -5.29
N TYR A 63 25.27 28.26 -5.68
CA TYR A 63 24.44 28.25 -6.88
C TYR A 63 23.01 27.85 -6.53
N ARG A 64 22.06 28.58 -7.07
CA ARG A 64 20.64 28.23 -7.01
C ARG A 64 20.19 27.68 -8.34
N VAL A 65 19.39 26.61 -8.31
CA VAL A 65 18.76 26.05 -9.50
C VAL A 65 17.75 27.04 -10.09
N VAL A 66 17.74 27.17 -11.43
CA VAL A 66 16.81 28.07 -12.14
C VAL A 66 15.35 27.69 -11.90
N LYS A 67 14.47 28.71 -11.96
CA LYS A 67 13.04 28.58 -11.68
C LYS A 67 12.38 27.47 -12.51
N ARG A 68 12.66 27.39 -13.82
CA ARG A 68 12.10 26.37 -14.72
C ARG A 68 12.32 24.92 -14.26
N VAL A 69 13.52 24.62 -13.73
CA VAL A 69 13.82 23.26 -13.22
C VAL A 69 13.12 23.03 -11.88
N ARG A 70 13.02 24.06 -11.04
CA ARG A 70 12.34 23.96 -9.74
C ARG A 70 10.83 23.73 -9.91
N GLU A 71 10.21 24.38 -10.88
CA GLU A 71 8.77 24.22 -11.17
C GLU A 71 8.43 22.84 -11.73
N ALA A 72 9.39 22.16 -12.36
CA ALA A 72 9.23 20.77 -12.77
C ALA A 72 9.27 19.77 -11.59
N CYS A 73 9.69 20.20 -10.38
CA CYS A 73 9.86 19.35 -9.22
C CYS A 73 8.84 19.65 -8.13
N ILE A 74 8.12 18.61 -7.68
CA ILE A 74 7.20 18.66 -6.55
C ILE A 74 7.80 17.86 -5.39
N PHE A 75 7.97 18.51 -4.23
CA PHE A 75 8.57 17.90 -3.05
C PHE A 75 7.52 17.61 -1.97
N SER A 76 7.36 16.36 -1.58
CA SER A 76 6.41 15.94 -0.53
C SER A 76 7.04 14.93 0.43
N LYS A 77 6.62 14.98 1.70
CA LYS A 77 6.97 13.95 2.67
C LYS A 77 6.24 12.66 2.30
N HIS A 78 6.96 11.54 2.26
CA HIS A 78 6.40 10.23 1.94
C HIS A 78 7.24 9.12 2.57
N ASP A 79 6.58 8.22 3.29
CA ASP A 79 7.14 6.97 3.77
C ASP A 79 6.77 5.83 2.83
N LEU A 80 7.76 5.29 2.12
CA LEU A 80 7.58 4.20 1.15
C LEU A 80 6.89 2.96 1.73
N ILE A 81 6.92 2.75 3.04
CA ILE A 81 6.38 1.57 3.72
C ILE A 81 4.94 1.81 4.17
N ARG A 82 4.63 3.03 4.62
CA ARG A 82 3.36 3.36 5.28
C ARG A 82 2.39 4.09 4.38
N ASP A 83 2.91 4.97 3.54
CA ASP A 83 2.10 5.88 2.75
C ASP A 83 1.67 5.22 1.43
N PRO A 84 0.49 5.58 0.90
CA PRO A 84 0.02 5.05 -0.37
C PRO A 84 1.02 5.39 -1.49
N PRO A 85 1.29 4.46 -2.42
CA PRO A 85 2.15 4.75 -3.56
C PRO A 85 1.47 5.73 -4.53
N PHE A 86 2.29 6.53 -5.20
CA PHE A 86 1.88 7.19 -6.44
C PHE A 86 1.49 6.14 -7.48
N SER A 87 0.64 6.50 -8.43
CA SER A 87 0.22 5.61 -9.51
C SER A 87 0.42 6.27 -10.87
N ARG A 88 0.47 5.45 -11.92
CA ARG A 88 0.58 5.88 -13.32
C ARG A 88 1.85 6.72 -13.59
N LEU A 89 2.98 6.35 -12.98
CA LEU A 89 4.28 6.97 -13.22
C LEU A 89 4.94 6.39 -14.47
N ASP A 90 5.58 7.23 -15.28
CA ASP A 90 6.38 6.77 -16.42
C ASP A 90 7.75 6.23 -15.97
N MET A 91 8.29 6.76 -14.86
CA MET A 91 9.57 6.35 -14.29
C MET A 91 9.57 6.44 -12.76
N ILE A 92 10.23 5.49 -12.10
CA ILE A 92 10.58 5.51 -10.68
C ILE A 92 12.10 5.43 -10.56
N SER A 93 12.69 6.30 -9.75
CA SER A 93 14.09 6.23 -9.34
C SER A 93 14.18 6.06 -7.83
N CYS A 94 14.54 4.86 -7.38
CA CYS A 94 14.73 4.54 -5.96
C CYS A 94 16.16 4.02 -5.78
N ARG A 95 17.10 4.93 -5.54
CA ARG A 95 18.54 4.62 -5.51
C ARG A 95 19.09 4.80 -4.11
N ASN A 96 19.87 3.82 -3.66
CA ASN A 96 20.57 3.83 -2.38
C ASN A 96 19.64 3.91 -1.15
N VAL A 97 18.38 3.50 -1.29
CA VAL A 97 17.38 3.47 -0.20
C VAL A 97 17.13 2.04 0.25
N LEU A 98 17.04 1.09 -0.70
CA LEU A 98 16.70 -0.30 -0.41
C LEU A 98 17.79 -0.98 0.43
N ILE A 99 19.04 -0.54 0.34
CA ILE A 99 20.15 -1.05 1.15
C ILE A 99 19.96 -0.86 2.67
N TYR A 100 19.11 0.08 3.08
CA TYR A 100 18.76 0.32 4.49
C TYR A 100 17.52 -0.46 4.95
N MET A 101 16.87 -1.17 4.02
CA MET A 101 15.62 -1.89 4.28
C MET A 101 15.89 -3.38 4.54
N THR A 102 15.07 -3.98 5.41
CA THR A 102 15.11 -5.44 5.60
C THR A 102 14.71 -6.16 4.31
N PRO A 103 15.16 -7.42 4.10
CA PRO A 103 14.74 -8.20 2.93
C PRO A 103 13.22 -8.34 2.78
N THR A 104 12.49 -8.37 3.89
CA THR A 104 11.02 -8.41 3.91
C THR A 104 10.39 -7.12 3.39
N LEU A 105 10.95 -5.96 3.75
CA LEU A 105 10.47 -4.67 3.24
C LEU A 105 10.81 -4.50 1.75
N GLN A 106 12.01 -4.90 1.33
CA GLN A 106 12.38 -4.91 -0.08
C GLN A 106 11.41 -5.77 -0.91
N GLN A 107 11.03 -6.95 -0.40
CA GLN A 107 10.05 -7.82 -1.04
C GLN A 107 8.66 -7.19 -1.18
N ARG A 108 8.28 -6.30 -0.27
CA ARG A 108 7.01 -5.56 -0.35
C ARG A 108 7.08 -4.37 -1.29
N LEU A 109 8.23 -3.69 -1.37
CA LEU A 109 8.39 -2.46 -2.16
C LEU A 109 8.48 -2.69 -3.66
N ILE A 110 9.19 -3.74 -4.11
CA ILE A 110 9.36 -3.97 -5.56
C ILE A 110 8.02 -4.15 -6.28
N PRO A 111 7.06 -4.93 -5.77
CA PRO A 111 5.75 -5.04 -6.42
C PRO A 111 4.90 -3.75 -6.35
N ILE A 112 5.08 -2.94 -5.30
CA ILE A 112 4.47 -1.60 -5.23
C ILE A 112 5.00 -0.71 -6.36
N PHE A 113 6.30 -0.76 -6.64
CA PHE A 113 6.87 -0.03 -7.78
C PHE A 113 6.31 -0.51 -9.12
N HIS A 114 6.06 -1.82 -9.26
CA HIS A 114 5.42 -2.38 -10.46
C HIS A 114 4.00 -1.80 -10.66
N TYR A 115 3.21 -1.78 -9.58
CA TYR A 115 1.87 -1.19 -9.59
C TYR A 115 1.89 0.31 -9.90
N ALA A 116 2.84 1.04 -9.30
CA ALA A 116 2.97 2.49 -9.46
C ALA A 116 3.35 2.92 -10.89
N LEU A 117 4.12 2.09 -11.60
CA LEU A 117 4.56 2.36 -12.98
C LEU A 117 3.44 2.09 -14.00
N ARG A 118 3.36 2.88 -15.07
CA ARG A 118 2.55 2.56 -16.25
C ARG A 118 3.11 1.36 -17.02
N PRO A 119 2.29 0.65 -17.82
CA PRO A 119 2.79 -0.28 -18.83
C PRO A 119 4.00 0.27 -19.60
N GLY A 120 5.07 -0.51 -19.71
CA GLY A 120 6.33 -0.08 -20.31
C GLY A 120 7.18 0.93 -19.51
N GLY A 121 6.72 1.35 -18.32
CA GLY A 121 7.42 2.28 -17.43
C GLY A 121 8.75 1.74 -16.91
N VAL A 122 9.61 2.64 -16.42
CA VAL A 122 11.01 2.34 -16.10
C VAL A 122 11.31 2.47 -14.61
N LEU A 123 11.94 1.45 -14.03
CA LEU A 123 12.49 1.46 -12.68
C LEU A 123 14.02 1.61 -12.73
N LEU A 124 14.55 2.61 -12.03
CA LEU A 124 15.98 2.84 -11.84
C LEU A 124 16.36 2.62 -10.38
N LEU A 125 17.27 1.68 -10.13
CA LEU A 125 17.79 1.37 -8.80
C LEU A 125 19.26 1.79 -8.65
N GLY A 126 19.77 1.77 -7.41
CA GLY A 126 21.19 1.97 -7.10
C GLY A 126 22.04 0.76 -7.49
N PRO A 127 23.37 0.91 -7.66
CA PRO A 127 24.25 -0.16 -8.15
C PRO A 127 24.21 -1.46 -7.31
N SER A 128 24.03 -1.32 -5.99
CA SER A 128 23.96 -2.41 -5.02
C SER A 128 22.54 -2.96 -4.82
N GLU A 129 21.57 -2.47 -5.58
CA GLU A 129 20.15 -2.79 -5.44
C GLU A 129 19.68 -3.57 -6.67
N THR A 130 18.74 -4.51 -6.47
CA THR A 130 18.32 -5.43 -7.53
C THR A 130 16.88 -5.89 -7.34
N VAL A 131 16.29 -6.40 -8.42
CA VAL A 131 14.95 -7.01 -8.47
C VAL A 131 15.00 -8.53 -8.54
N THR A 132 16.08 -9.18 -8.10
CA THR A 132 16.38 -10.61 -8.35
C THR A 132 15.26 -11.61 -7.98
N ARG A 133 14.34 -11.27 -7.08
CA ARG A 133 13.18 -12.14 -6.75
C ARG A 133 11.90 -11.81 -7.54
N PHE A 134 11.96 -10.79 -8.39
CA PHE A 134 10.85 -10.18 -9.11
C PHE A 134 11.17 -9.99 -10.61
N GLU A 135 12.03 -10.83 -11.18
CA GLU A 135 12.39 -10.80 -12.60
C GLU A 135 11.18 -11.05 -13.53
N HIS A 136 10.11 -11.66 -13.00
CA HIS A 136 8.82 -11.79 -13.67
C HIS A 136 8.04 -10.47 -13.76
N LEU A 137 8.29 -9.50 -12.87
CA LEU A 137 7.69 -8.17 -12.87
C LEU A 137 8.51 -7.16 -13.69
N PHE A 138 9.82 -7.36 -13.76
CA PHE A 138 10.76 -6.40 -14.32
C PHE A 138 11.76 -7.05 -15.26
N GLU A 139 11.86 -6.51 -16.47
CA GLU A 139 12.87 -6.88 -17.45
C GLU A 139 14.07 -5.93 -17.35
N PRO A 140 15.31 -6.43 -17.26
CA PRO A 140 16.49 -5.56 -17.27
C PRO A 140 16.67 -4.91 -18.65
N ILE A 141 16.73 -3.57 -18.68
CA ILE A 141 17.15 -2.79 -19.85
C ILE A 141 18.69 -2.70 -19.86
N ASP A 142 19.27 -2.38 -18.70
CA ASP A 142 20.72 -2.32 -18.50
C ASP A 142 21.06 -2.80 -17.09
N HIS A 143 21.71 -3.95 -17.00
CA HIS A 143 22.13 -4.54 -15.72
C HIS A 143 23.19 -3.72 -14.99
N LYS A 144 24.10 -3.05 -15.72
CA LYS A 144 25.18 -2.25 -15.13
C LYS A 144 24.62 -0.98 -14.52
N GLN A 145 23.66 -0.36 -15.20
CA GLN A 145 23.00 0.86 -14.73
C GLN A 145 21.78 0.59 -13.84
N ARG A 146 21.45 -0.70 -13.58
CA ARG A 146 20.30 -1.12 -12.78
C ARG A 146 18.99 -0.48 -13.24
N LEU A 147 18.82 -0.49 -14.57
CA LEU A 147 17.65 0.02 -15.25
C LEU A 147 16.76 -1.13 -15.68
N PHE A 148 15.49 -1.08 -15.30
CA PHE A 148 14.52 -2.15 -15.53
C PHE A 148 13.25 -1.59 -16.17
N ARG A 149 12.65 -2.32 -17.10
CA ARG A 149 11.34 -2.05 -17.68
C ARG A 149 10.29 -2.87 -16.95
N ARG A 150 9.15 -2.25 -16.63
CA ARG A 150 7.97 -2.95 -16.13
C ARG A 150 7.48 -3.93 -17.20
N ARG A 151 7.33 -5.21 -16.84
CA ARG A 151 6.66 -6.20 -17.68
C ARG A 151 5.16 -6.08 -17.52
N ASP A 152 4.43 -6.11 -18.63
CA ASP A 152 2.98 -6.22 -18.60
C ASP A 152 2.61 -7.68 -18.41
N LEU A 153 2.05 -7.96 -17.24
CA LEU A 153 1.47 -9.25 -16.95
C LEU A 153 0.07 -9.28 -17.56
N SER A 154 -0.25 -10.33 -18.31
CA SER A 154 -1.59 -10.60 -18.88
C SER A 154 -2.69 -10.65 -17.80
N VAL A 155 -2.29 -10.78 -16.54
CA VAL A 155 -3.11 -10.65 -15.34
C VAL A 155 -2.35 -9.71 -14.40
N ALA A 156 -2.81 -8.47 -14.26
CA ALA A 156 -2.21 -7.54 -13.30
C ALA A 156 -2.34 -8.13 -11.88
N PRO A 157 -1.23 -8.27 -11.11
CA PRO A 157 -1.34 -8.63 -9.71
C PRO A 157 -2.09 -7.50 -9.00
N ARG A 158 -3.27 -7.80 -8.45
CA ARG A 158 -4.03 -6.86 -7.63
C ARG A 158 -3.27 -6.71 -6.32
N PHE A 159 -2.51 -5.61 -6.19
CA PHE A 159 -2.01 -5.17 -4.90
C PHE A 159 -3.15 -4.47 -4.17
N ASP A 160 -3.77 -5.15 -3.20
CA ASP A 160 -4.72 -4.52 -2.27
C ASP A 160 -3.93 -3.63 -1.29
N PHE A 161 -3.55 -2.44 -1.77
CA PHE A 161 -3.52 -1.28 -0.89
C PHE A 161 -4.96 -0.79 -0.71
N PRO A 162 -5.35 -0.27 0.47
CA PRO A 162 -6.62 0.42 0.64
C PRO A 162 -6.57 1.77 -0.09
N LEU A 163 -6.66 1.73 -1.42
CA LEU A 163 -6.62 2.87 -2.32
C LEU A 163 -7.81 2.74 -3.27
N GLY A 164 -8.72 3.70 -3.14
CA GLY A 164 -9.91 3.80 -3.98
C GLY A 164 -9.54 3.80 -5.46
N SER A 165 -10.40 3.13 -6.23
CA SER A 165 -10.39 3.04 -7.68
C SER A 165 -9.98 4.37 -8.35
N TYR A 166 -8.72 4.46 -8.77
CA TYR A 166 -8.35 5.32 -9.88
C TYR A 166 -8.61 4.52 -11.15
N GLY A 167 -9.91 4.43 -11.48
CA GLY A 167 -10.40 3.93 -12.75
C GLY A 167 -9.82 4.73 -13.90
N ASP A 168 -9.42 3.98 -14.90
CA ASP A 168 -9.08 4.39 -16.25
C ASP A 168 -10.26 5.14 -16.89
N SER A 169 -9.98 6.30 -17.50
CA SER A 169 -10.94 6.99 -18.36
C SER A 169 -10.21 7.34 -19.65
N THR A 170 -10.04 6.36 -20.52
CA THR A 170 -9.80 6.63 -21.93
C THR A 170 -11.10 6.35 -22.68
N ASN A 171 -11.63 7.43 -23.27
CA ASN A 171 -12.77 7.54 -24.19
C ASN A 171 -14.20 7.44 -23.62
N ALA A 172 -14.74 8.59 -23.22
CA ALA A 172 -16.07 9.00 -23.67
C ALA A 172 -16.14 10.54 -23.70
N ARG A 173 -16.59 11.06 -24.84
CA ARG A 173 -16.76 12.47 -25.14
C ARG A 173 -17.83 13.11 -24.25
N GLU A 174 -17.65 14.41 -24.01
CA GLU A 174 -18.63 15.44 -23.64
C GLU A 174 -20.05 15.00 -23.27
N THR A 175 -20.39 15.10 -21.98
CA THR A 175 -21.63 15.67 -21.39
C THR A 175 -21.43 15.62 -19.87
N GLY A 176 -21.34 16.73 -19.13
CA GLY A 176 -22.48 17.48 -18.64
C GLY A 176 -22.40 17.52 -17.10
N SER A 177 -22.53 18.70 -16.51
CA SER A 177 -22.09 19.13 -15.18
C SER A 177 -22.72 18.43 -13.94
N GLU A 178 -23.51 17.38 -14.09
CA GLU A 178 -24.23 16.72 -12.99
C GLU A 178 -23.41 15.63 -12.26
N GLU A 179 -22.47 14.96 -12.94
CA GLU A 179 -21.63 13.92 -12.32
C GLU A 179 -20.63 14.47 -11.29
N ARG A 180 -20.21 15.73 -11.44
CA ARG A 180 -19.29 16.38 -10.49
C ARG A 180 -19.93 16.63 -9.12
N GLN A 181 -21.25 16.81 -9.06
CA GLN A 181 -21.97 17.03 -7.80
C GLN A 181 -22.16 15.71 -7.04
N ARG A 182 -22.57 14.63 -7.73
CA ARG A 182 -22.63 13.26 -7.18
C ARG A 182 -21.26 12.74 -6.73
N ASN A 183 -20.18 13.08 -7.42
CA ASN A 183 -18.82 12.66 -7.05
C ASN A 183 -18.30 13.32 -5.76
N ARG A 184 -18.79 14.51 -5.39
CA ARG A 184 -18.43 15.17 -4.12
C ARG A 184 -19.18 14.60 -2.92
N GLU A 185 -20.47 14.28 -3.09
CA GLU A 185 -21.23 13.56 -2.06
C GLU A 185 -20.68 12.14 -1.84
N ASN A 186 -20.19 11.51 -2.91
CA ASN A 186 -19.49 10.23 -2.84
C ASN A 186 -18.10 10.31 -2.17
N SER A 187 -17.42 11.46 -2.17
CA SER A 187 -16.08 11.55 -1.57
C SER A 187 -16.12 11.62 -0.04
N VAL A 188 -17.09 12.35 0.53
CA VAL A 188 -17.24 12.45 1.99
C VAL A 188 -17.80 11.15 2.56
N SER A 189 -18.81 10.56 1.92
CA SER A 189 -19.37 9.27 2.31
C SER A 189 -18.33 8.15 2.28
N ARG A 190 -17.46 8.10 1.26
CA ARG A 190 -16.35 7.12 1.20
C ARG A 190 -15.27 7.37 2.24
N GLN A 191 -14.99 8.63 2.57
CA GLN A 191 -14.00 8.97 3.59
C GLN A 191 -14.51 8.62 5.00
N ALA A 192 -15.82 8.81 5.25
CA ALA A 192 -16.49 8.36 6.46
C ALA A 192 -16.55 6.83 6.53
N GLU A 193 -16.90 6.15 5.44
CA GLU A 193 -16.93 4.68 5.36
C GLU A 193 -15.53 4.08 5.63
N ARG A 194 -14.47 4.69 5.08
CA ARG A 194 -13.09 4.28 5.36
C ARG A 194 -12.68 4.51 6.82
N TYR A 195 -13.04 5.65 7.40
CA TYR A 195 -12.78 5.92 8.82
C TYR A 195 -13.52 4.91 9.71
N LEU A 196 -14.77 4.57 9.36
CA LEU A 196 -15.55 3.56 10.06
C LEU A 196 -14.97 2.16 9.88
N LEU A 197 -14.48 1.79 8.70
CA LEU A 197 -13.79 0.52 8.48
C LEU A 197 -12.47 0.45 9.26
N GLU A 198 -11.66 1.50 9.29
CA GLU A 198 -10.40 1.49 10.04
C GLU A 198 -10.62 1.42 11.57
N GLN A 199 -11.70 2.01 12.09
CA GLN A 199 -12.01 2.04 13.53
C GLN A 199 -12.88 0.87 14.01
N TYR A 200 -13.73 0.31 13.15
CA TYR A 200 -14.74 -0.70 13.52
C TYR A 200 -14.70 -1.98 12.69
N ALA A 201 -13.79 -2.13 11.71
CA ALA A 201 -13.68 -3.39 10.99
C ALA A 201 -13.21 -4.52 11.92
N PRO A 202 -13.90 -5.67 11.92
CA PRO A 202 -13.49 -6.82 12.69
C PRO A 202 -12.16 -7.37 12.17
N SER A 203 -11.41 -8.02 13.04
CA SER A 203 -10.17 -8.70 12.66
C SER A 203 -10.49 -9.76 11.60
N CYS A 204 -9.97 -9.58 10.39
CA CYS A 204 -10.34 -10.38 9.23
C CYS A 204 -9.09 -10.74 8.41
N VAL A 205 -9.09 -11.93 7.82
CA VAL A 205 -8.11 -12.36 6.82
C VAL A 205 -8.85 -12.94 5.62
N VAL A 206 -8.48 -12.53 4.41
CA VAL A 206 -8.97 -13.13 3.16
C VAL A 206 -7.95 -14.15 2.69
N VAL A 207 -8.43 -15.33 2.35
CA VAL A 207 -7.60 -16.44 1.86
C VAL A 207 -8.08 -16.91 0.49
N ASP A 208 -7.16 -17.46 -0.29
CA ASP A 208 -7.48 -18.06 -1.59
C ASP A 208 -7.96 -19.52 -1.44
N SER A 209 -8.19 -20.19 -2.57
CA SER A 209 -8.57 -21.62 -2.61
C SER A 209 -7.49 -22.59 -2.08
N ARG A 210 -6.25 -22.12 -1.88
CA ARG A 210 -5.14 -22.89 -1.29
C ARG A 210 -4.95 -22.58 0.20
N TYR A 211 -5.82 -21.75 0.78
CA TYR A 211 -5.73 -21.24 2.14
C TYR A 211 -4.50 -20.38 2.41
N GLU A 212 -3.93 -19.78 1.36
CA GLU A 212 -2.90 -18.76 1.49
C GLU A 212 -3.55 -17.42 1.79
N ALA A 213 -3.00 -16.69 2.77
CA ALA A 213 -3.49 -15.38 3.15
C ALA A 213 -3.14 -14.33 2.10
N VAL A 214 -4.18 -13.72 1.53
CA VAL A 214 -4.10 -12.70 0.47
C VAL A 214 -4.21 -11.30 1.06
N TYR A 215 -5.02 -11.12 2.10
CA TYR A 215 -5.29 -9.82 2.70
C TYR A 215 -5.59 -9.93 4.19
N PHE A 216 -5.17 -8.93 4.97
CA PHE A 216 -5.46 -8.82 6.40
C PHE A 216 -6.12 -7.47 6.68
N ALA A 217 -7.20 -7.45 7.46
CA ALA A 217 -7.89 -6.27 7.94
C ALA A 217 -8.06 -6.32 9.46
N GLY A 218 -8.01 -5.16 10.12
CA GLY A 218 -8.09 -5.05 11.57
C GLY A 218 -6.86 -5.62 12.30
N ASN A 219 -7.00 -5.87 13.61
CA ASN A 219 -5.93 -6.39 14.46
C ASN A 219 -5.95 -7.93 14.52
N THR A 220 -5.41 -8.57 13.48
CA THR A 220 -5.35 -10.04 13.41
C THR A 220 -4.27 -10.66 14.30
N GLY A 221 -3.38 -9.85 14.89
CA GLY A 221 -2.25 -10.31 15.71
C GLY A 221 -2.65 -11.10 16.95
N GLN A 222 -3.88 -10.92 17.45
CA GLN A 222 -4.45 -11.72 18.54
C GLN A 222 -4.77 -13.16 18.13
N TYR A 223 -5.02 -13.44 16.86
CA TYR A 223 -5.47 -14.75 16.39
C TYR A 223 -4.45 -15.44 15.49
N LEU A 224 -3.69 -14.63 14.74
CA LEU A 224 -2.69 -15.05 13.78
C LEU A 224 -1.32 -14.49 14.20
N GLN A 225 -0.30 -15.33 14.10
CA GLN A 225 1.10 -14.98 14.33
C GLN A 225 1.95 -15.57 13.22
N PRO A 226 3.04 -14.91 12.78
CA PRO A 226 3.96 -15.52 11.81
C PRO A 226 4.51 -16.86 12.33
N PRO A 227 4.60 -17.89 11.48
CA PRO A 227 5.18 -19.17 11.88
C PRO A 227 6.68 -19.01 12.21
N SER A 228 7.16 -19.76 13.21
CA SER A 228 8.59 -19.83 13.53
C SER A 228 9.31 -20.67 12.49
N GLY A 229 10.13 -20.04 11.63
CA GLY A 229 10.93 -20.73 10.61
C GLY A 229 10.86 -20.08 9.23
N ALA A 230 10.84 -20.89 8.18
CA ALA A 230 10.70 -20.41 6.81
C ALA A 230 9.36 -19.67 6.62
N PRO A 231 9.35 -18.54 5.88
CA PRO A 231 8.12 -17.78 5.64
C PRO A 231 7.10 -18.63 4.90
N ASP A 232 5.90 -18.70 5.45
CA ASP A 232 4.76 -19.43 4.90
C ASP A 232 3.52 -18.55 5.01
N ASN A 233 2.79 -18.42 3.89
CA ASN A 233 1.59 -17.60 3.78
C ASN A 233 0.31 -18.40 4.08
N ALA A 234 0.41 -19.71 4.33
CA ALA A 234 -0.73 -20.52 4.71
C ALA A 234 -1.33 -20.03 6.04
N VAL A 235 -2.58 -19.56 6.02
CA VAL A 235 -3.27 -19.01 7.21
C VAL A 235 -3.30 -20.03 8.36
N LEU A 236 -3.34 -21.33 8.02
CA LEU A 236 -3.35 -22.44 8.96
C LEU A 236 -2.05 -22.56 9.76
N ASN A 237 -0.94 -22.12 9.18
CA ASN A 237 0.37 -22.11 9.85
C ASN A 237 0.60 -20.80 10.61
N MET A 238 -0.19 -19.77 10.31
CA MET A 238 -0.23 -18.54 11.08
C MET A 238 -1.17 -18.62 12.30
N ALA A 239 -2.12 -19.56 12.32
CA ALA A 239 -3.08 -19.69 13.41
C ALA A 239 -2.41 -19.97 14.76
N ARG A 240 -2.74 -19.18 15.79
CA ARG A 240 -2.32 -19.44 17.18
C ARG A 240 -2.87 -20.78 17.70
N HIS A 241 -2.30 -21.27 18.79
CA HIS A 241 -2.73 -22.53 19.42
C HIS A 241 -4.24 -22.51 19.75
N GLY A 242 -4.93 -23.61 19.41
CA GLY A 242 -6.38 -23.76 19.54
C GLY A 242 -7.18 -23.41 18.27
N LEU A 243 -6.67 -22.49 17.43
CA LEU A 243 -7.40 -21.99 16.27
C LEU A 243 -7.25 -22.86 15.01
N LYS A 244 -6.08 -23.46 14.79
CA LYS A 244 -5.71 -24.14 13.53
C LYS A 244 -6.72 -25.17 13.04
N ASN A 245 -7.19 -26.06 13.92
CA ASN A 245 -8.09 -27.15 13.55
C ASN A 245 -9.50 -26.64 13.22
N GLN A 246 -10.02 -25.72 14.04
CA GLN A 246 -11.33 -25.10 13.84
C GLN A 246 -11.34 -24.27 12.55
N LEU A 247 -10.25 -23.54 12.29
CA LEU A 247 -10.09 -22.76 11.06
C LEU A 247 -10.07 -23.63 9.81
N ARG A 248 -9.32 -24.74 9.83
CA ARG A 248 -9.29 -25.69 8.70
C ARG A 248 -10.69 -26.24 8.42
N GLN A 249 -11.40 -26.72 9.44
CA GLN A 249 -12.75 -27.26 9.27
C GLN A 249 -13.73 -26.22 8.72
N ALA A 250 -13.68 -24.99 9.22
CA ALA A 250 -14.55 -23.92 8.75
C ALA A 250 -14.26 -23.53 7.28
N LEU A 251 -12.99 -23.53 6.87
CA LEU A 251 -12.59 -23.30 5.48
C LEU A 251 -13.03 -24.45 4.56
N ASP A 252 -12.80 -25.70 4.97
CA ASP A 252 -13.20 -26.89 4.19
C ASP A 252 -14.74 -26.96 4.03
N ASP A 253 -15.49 -26.63 5.07
CA ASP A 253 -16.96 -26.58 5.03
C ASP A 253 -17.45 -25.45 4.12
N ALA A 254 -16.84 -24.26 4.21
CA ALA A 254 -17.19 -23.13 3.34
C ALA A 254 -16.84 -23.41 1.88
N ALA A 255 -15.71 -24.07 1.62
CA ALA A 255 -15.29 -24.46 0.28
C ALA A 255 -16.21 -25.53 -0.33
N ARG A 256 -16.65 -26.51 0.47
CA ARG A 256 -17.56 -27.58 0.04
C ARG A 256 -18.99 -27.08 -0.20
N THR A 257 -19.51 -26.27 0.71
CA THR A 257 -20.92 -25.83 0.68
C THR A 257 -21.13 -24.54 -0.11
N GLN A 258 -20.06 -23.76 -0.33
CA GLN A 258 -20.14 -22.40 -0.89
C GLN A 258 -21.12 -21.51 -0.10
N GLN A 259 -21.28 -21.77 1.20
CA GLN A 259 -22.12 -21.00 2.12
C GLN A 259 -21.30 -20.44 3.29
N PRO A 260 -21.76 -19.35 3.92
CA PRO A 260 -21.18 -18.86 5.16
C PRO A 260 -21.19 -19.92 6.26
N VAL A 261 -20.05 -20.09 6.94
CA VAL A 261 -19.87 -21.01 8.07
C VAL A 261 -19.53 -20.21 9.32
N VAL A 262 -20.21 -20.50 10.42
CA VAL A 262 -19.98 -19.86 11.73
C VAL A 262 -19.64 -20.90 12.78
N ARG A 263 -18.71 -20.57 13.68
CA ARG A 263 -18.35 -21.32 14.88
C ARG A 263 -18.31 -20.35 16.05
N GLU A 264 -19.10 -20.58 17.09
CA GLU A 264 -19.26 -19.62 18.20
C GLU A 264 -18.33 -19.87 19.38
N ASP A 265 -17.79 -21.09 19.53
CA ASP A 265 -16.98 -21.51 20.68
C ASP A 265 -15.55 -21.90 20.30
N VAL A 266 -14.81 -20.99 19.64
CA VAL A 266 -13.42 -21.25 19.24
C VAL A 266 -12.47 -20.75 20.33
N HIS A 267 -11.80 -21.67 21.01
CA HIS A 267 -10.78 -21.33 22.01
C HIS A 267 -9.45 -20.98 21.34
N VAL A 268 -8.94 -19.77 21.57
CA VAL A 268 -7.65 -19.31 21.07
C VAL A 268 -6.76 -18.88 22.23
N ARG A 269 -5.50 -19.32 22.23
CA ARG A 269 -4.56 -18.92 23.27
C ARG A 269 -3.90 -17.57 22.95
N THR A 270 -4.25 -16.54 23.71
CA THR A 270 -3.73 -15.16 23.60
C THR A 270 -2.91 -14.80 24.84
N ASN A 271 -1.62 -14.46 24.66
CA ASN A 271 -0.71 -13.96 25.71
C ASN A 271 -0.66 -14.78 27.03
N GLY A 272 -0.99 -16.08 26.98
CA GLY A 272 -0.97 -16.98 28.14
C GLY A 272 -2.35 -17.53 28.53
N GLU A 273 -3.41 -16.76 28.27
CA GLU A 273 -4.81 -17.07 28.60
C GLU A 273 -5.56 -17.66 27.39
N TYR A 274 -6.69 -18.34 27.63
CA TYR A 274 -7.60 -18.80 26.57
C TYR A 274 -8.75 -17.81 26.43
N GLU A 275 -8.99 -17.35 25.20
CA GLU A 275 -10.12 -16.49 24.85
C GLU A 275 -11.09 -17.27 23.96
N ILE A 276 -12.39 -17.10 24.19
CA ILE A 276 -13.43 -17.65 23.33
C ILE A 276 -13.75 -16.61 22.25
N ILE A 277 -13.68 -17.05 21.00
CA ILE A 277 -14.01 -16.20 19.86
C ILE A 277 -15.06 -16.85 18.98
N ARG A 278 -15.82 -15.99 18.29
CA ARG A 278 -16.65 -16.40 17.18
C ARG A 278 -15.85 -16.30 15.89
N LEU A 279 -15.73 -17.42 15.19
CA LEU A 279 -15.08 -17.53 13.88
C LEU A 279 -16.14 -17.61 12.79
N ARG A 280 -16.05 -16.71 11.80
CA ARG A 280 -16.93 -16.72 10.61
C ARG A 280 -16.09 -16.87 9.36
N VAL A 281 -16.47 -17.79 8.49
CA VAL A 281 -15.86 -17.97 7.16
C VAL A 281 -16.93 -17.74 6.10
N ARG A 282 -16.70 -16.78 5.21
CA ARG A 282 -17.64 -16.40 4.15
C ARG A 282 -16.98 -16.56 2.78
N PRO A 283 -17.56 -17.34 1.87
CA PRO A 283 -17.11 -17.32 0.47
C PRO A 283 -17.38 -15.94 -0.13
N ILE A 284 -16.42 -15.41 -0.86
CA ILE A 284 -16.57 -14.16 -1.62
C ILE A 284 -16.93 -14.57 -3.05
N PRO A 285 -18.19 -14.41 -3.47
CA PRO A 285 -18.60 -14.80 -4.81
C PRO A 285 -17.96 -13.89 -5.85
N ARG A 286 -17.47 -14.49 -6.93
CA ARG A 286 -17.17 -13.78 -8.18
C ARG A 286 -18.45 -13.76 -9.01
N LEU A 287 -18.70 -12.67 -9.75
CA LEU A 287 -19.84 -12.61 -10.69
C LEU A 287 -19.83 -13.90 -11.54
N GLU A 288 -20.85 -14.74 -11.31
CA GLU A 288 -21.18 -15.98 -12.04
C GLU A 288 -20.28 -17.22 -11.85
N GLN A 289 -19.36 -17.28 -10.86
CA GLN A 289 -18.53 -18.47 -10.62
C GLN A 289 -18.43 -18.88 -9.14
N ARG A 290 -17.90 -20.10 -8.87
CA ARG A 290 -17.52 -20.54 -7.51
C ARG A 290 -16.58 -19.53 -6.86
N ALA A 291 -16.61 -19.43 -5.53
CA ALA A 291 -15.77 -18.52 -4.78
C ALA A 291 -14.29 -18.95 -4.85
N ASP A 292 -13.46 -18.08 -5.43
CA ASP A 292 -12.00 -18.21 -5.45
C ASP A 292 -11.36 -17.79 -4.12
N TYR A 293 -12.11 -17.04 -3.29
CA TYR A 293 -11.64 -16.43 -2.05
C TYR A 293 -12.62 -16.65 -0.90
N TYR A 294 -12.08 -16.71 0.32
CA TYR A 294 -12.84 -16.83 1.57
C TYR A 294 -12.41 -15.75 2.55
N ALA A 295 -13.37 -14.99 3.09
CA ALA A 295 -13.14 -14.07 4.19
C ALA A 295 -13.30 -14.81 5.52
N VAL A 296 -12.25 -14.82 6.33
CA VAL A 296 -12.22 -15.36 7.69
C VAL A 296 -12.24 -14.19 8.66
N ILE A 297 -13.29 -14.10 9.47
CA ILE A 297 -13.53 -13.01 10.41
C ILE A 297 -13.46 -13.58 11.82
N PHE A 298 -12.70 -12.90 12.68
CA PHE A 298 -12.52 -13.20 14.09
C PHE A 298 -13.23 -12.14 14.91
N GLU A 299 -14.18 -12.55 15.73
CA GLU A 299 -14.92 -11.69 16.64
C GLU A 299 -14.60 -12.12 18.08
N SER A 300 -14.02 -11.22 18.87
CA SER A 300 -13.80 -11.45 20.30
C SER A 300 -15.16 -11.64 20.99
N GLY A 301 -15.30 -12.71 21.76
CA GLY A 301 -16.45 -12.94 22.61
C GLY A 301 -16.37 -12.15 23.90
N ASP A 302 -16.30 -10.81 23.87
CA ASP A 302 -16.60 -10.03 25.08
C ASP A 302 -18.13 -9.91 25.20
N PRO A 303 -18.76 -10.37 26.30
CA PRO A 303 -20.19 -10.15 26.59
C PRO A 303 -20.58 -8.67 26.83
N ARG A 304 -19.76 -7.70 26.40
CA ARG A 304 -19.92 -6.26 26.66
C ARG A 304 -20.03 -5.41 25.39
N GLY A 305 -20.77 -5.92 24.40
CA GLY A 305 -21.11 -5.20 23.16
C GLY A 305 -22.61 -5.09 22.88
N GLY A 306 -23.48 -5.44 23.82
CA GLY A 306 -24.92 -5.19 23.75
C GLY A 306 -25.34 -4.32 24.92
N GLU A 307 -26.06 -3.23 24.65
CA GLU A 307 -26.81 -2.51 25.68
C GLU A 307 -27.71 -3.50 26.42
N VAL A 308 -27.34 -3.84 27.65
CA VAL A 308 -28.27 -4.39 28.62
C VAL A 308 -28.94 -3.17 29.26
N PRO A 309 -30.29 -3.04 29.22
CA PRO A 309 -30.97 -2.03 30.01
C PRO A 309 -30.54 -2.23 31.47
N ARG A 310 -29.96 -1.20 32.10
CA ARG A 310 -29.67 -1.20 33.53
C ARG A 310 -30.94 -1.58 34.28
N ALA A 311 -31.02 -2.82 34.76
CA ALA A 311 -31.98 -3.19 35.78
C ALA A 311 -31.70 -2.31 37.00
N LYS A 312 -32.74 -1.59 37.46
CA LYS A 312 -32.67 -0.78 38.69
C LYS A 312 -32.16 -1.66 39.83
N PRO A 313 -31.27 -1.16 40.70
CA PRO A 313 -30.88 -1.88 41.91
C PRO A 313 -32.14 -2.11 42.79
N PRO A 314 -32.25 -3.26 43.47
CA PRO A 314 -33.34 -3.50 44.41
C PRO A 314 -33.25 -2.49 45.56
N GLU A 315 -34.40 -1.94 45.95
CA GLU A 315 -34.53 -1.07 47.12
C GLU A 315 -34.04 -1.81 48.37
N PRO A 316 -33.35 -1.12 49.30
CA PRO A 316 -32.94 -1.72 50.56
C PRO A 316 -34.18 -2.11 51.38
N PRO A 317 -34.11 -3.20 52.16
CA PRO A 317 -35.24 -3.62 52.98
C PRO A 317 -35.58 -2.53 54.00
N ALA A 318 -36.88 -2.24 54.12
CA ALA A 318 -37.41 -1.38 55.15
C ALA A 318 -37.00 -1.92 56.53
N VAL A 319 -36.29 -1.10 57.30
CA VAL A 319 -36.11 -1.33 58.73
C VAL A 319 -37.42 -0.92 59.39
N GLU A 320 -38.29 -1.90 59.65
CA GLU A 320 -39.36 -1.75 60.64
C GLU A 320 -38.74 -1.86 62.04
N GLN A 321 -38.77 -0.71 62.73
CA GLN A 321 -38.84 -0.46 64.19
C GLN A 321 -37.90 -1.22 65.14
#